data_AF-A0A645HXY0-F1
#
_entry.id   AF-A0A645HXY0-F1
#
_cell.length_a   1.000
_cell.length_b   1.000
_cell.length_c   1.000
_cell.angle_alpha   90.00
_cell.angle_beta   90.00
_cell.angle_gamma   90.00
#
_symmetry.space_group_name_H-M   'P 1'
#
loop_
_entity.id
_entity.type
_entity.pdbx_description
1 polymer ?
#
loop_
_entity_poly.entity_id
_entity_poly.type
_entity_poly.pdbx_seq_one_letter_code
_entity_poly.pdbx_strand_id
1 'polypeptide(L)' 'MRDNAQVNAHISGLTAMGRAGRPDDVGAAVAALLADGSNWVTGQRIEVSGGMML' A
#
# COMPACT_ATOMS: atom_id res chain seq x y z
N MET A 1 -5.17 -12.68 9.09
CA MET A 1 -4.21 -11.61 9.46
C MET A 1 -4.93 -10.48 10.18
N ARG A 2 -5.93 -9.85 9.56
CA ARG A 2 -6.71 -8.76 10.20
C ARG A 2 -7.49 -9.16 11.44
N ASP A 3 -8.05 -10.36 11.44
CA ASP A 3 -8.85 -10.80 12.59
C ASP A 3 -7.98 -11.44 13.68
N ASN A 4 -6.67 -11.49 13.46
CA ASN A 4 -5.70 -11.90 14.46
C ASN A 4 -5.00 -10.66 15.02
N ALA A 5 -5.36 -10.29 16.25
CA ALA A 5 -4.85 -9.10 16.91
C ALA A 5 -3.32 -9.08 17.01
N GLN A 6 -2.69 -10.23 17.27
CA GLN A 6 -1.24 -10.34 17.37
C GLN A 6 -0.56 -10.04 16.02
N VAL A 7 -1.10 -10.59 14.93
CA VAL A 7 -0.56 -10.36 13.58
C VAL A 7 -0.74 -8.91 13.16
N ASN A 8 -1.89 -8.31 13.43
CA ASN A 8 -2.11 -6.89 13.15
C ASN A 8 -1.15 -5.98 13.93
N ALA A 9 -0.95 -6.24 15.22
CA ALA A 9 -0.04 -5.46 16.04
C ALA A 9 1.37 -5.51 15.47
N HIS A 10 1.84 -6.71 15.09
CA HIS A 10 3.14 -6.89 14.46
C HIS A 10 3.26 -6.11 13.14
N ILE A 11 2.30 -6.25 12.22
CA ILE A 11 2.32 -5.53 10.93
C ILE A 11 2.25 -4.01 11.13
N SER A 12 1.41 -3.53 12.04
CA SER A 12 1.29 -2.10 12.34
C SER A 12 2.59 -1.50 12.84
N GLY A 13 3.36 -2.24 13.64
CA GLY A 13 4.66 -1.79 14.14
C GLY A 13 5.76 -1.75 13.07
N LEU A 14 5.60 -2.51 11.98
CA LEU A 14 6.53 -2.50 10.84
C LEU A 14 6.11 -1.54 9.73
N THR A 15 4.93 -0.93 9.82
CA THR A 15 4.40 -0.06 8.75
C THR A 15 4.35 1.37 9.27
N ALA A 16 4.99 2.32 8.59
CA ALA A 16 5.02 3.73 9.03
C ALA A 16 3.61 4.33 9.22
N MET A 17 2.63 3.89 8.42
CA MET A 17 1.22 4.28 8.56
C MET A 17 0.47 3.62 9.73
N GLY A 18 1.13 2.78 10.53
CA GLY A 18 0.58 2.23 11.78
C GLY A 18 -0.56 1.23 11.59
N ARG A 19 -0.72 0.63 10.41
CA ARG A 19 -1.77 -0.36 10.13
C ARG A 19 -1.40 -1.32 9.02
N ALA A 20 -2.06 -2.47 8.98
CA ALA A 20 -2.04 -3.33 7.81
C ALA A 20 -2.71 -2.65 6.60
N GLY A 21 -2.15 -2.89 5.41
CA GLY A 21 -2.70 -2.43 4.14
C GLY A 21 -4.08 -3.03 3.84
N ARG A 22 -4.84 -2.32 3.01
CA ARG A 22 -6.16 -2.70 2.51
C ARG A 22 -6.20 -2.82 1.00
N PRO A 23 -7.07 -3.70 0.45
CA PRO A 23 -7.27 -3.79 -1.00
C PRO A 23 -7.45 -2.41 -1.64
N ASP A 24 -8.24 -1.55 -0.99
CA ASP A 24 -8.52 -0.20 -1.48
C ASP A 24 -7.28 0.71 -1.50
N ASP A 25 -6.27 0.47 -0.65
CA ASP A 25 -5.03 1.27 -0.65
C ASP A 25 -4.23 1.05 -1.93
N VAL A 26 -4.13 -0.21 -2.38
CA VAL A 26 -3.47 -0.57 -3.64
C VAL A 26 -4.37 -0.24 -4.82
N GLY A 27 -5.68 -0.49 -4.70
CA GLY A 27 -6.67 -0.18 -5.73
C GLY A 27 -6.69 1.30 -6.10
N ALA A 28 -6.66 2.18 -5.10
CA ALA A 28 -6.59 3.62 -5.33
C ALA A 28 -5.30 4.04 -6.05
N ALA A 29 -4.16 3.46 -5.69
CA ALA A 29 -2.88 3.73 -6.36
C ALA A 29 -2.89 3.25 -7.84
N VAL A 30 -3.45 2.06 -8.11
CA VAL A 30 -3.61 1.56 -9.48
C VAL A 30 -4.56 2.45 -10.28
N ALA A 31 -5.69 2.85 -9.71
CA ALA A 31 -6.63 3.74 -10.36
C ALA A 31 -5.98 5.09 -10.73
N ALA A 32 -5.13 5.63 -9.86
CA ALA A 32 -4.36 6.84 -10.16
C ALA A 32 -3.36 6.64 -11.33
N LEU A 33 -2.71 5.48 -11.41
CA LEU A 33 -1.80 5.17 -12.53
C LEU A 33 -2.52 4.99 -13.86
N LEU A 34 -3.80 4.64 -13.84
CA LEU A 34 -4.65 4.50 -15.02
C LEU A 34 -5.47 5.76 -15.34
N ALA A 35 -5.33 6.82 -14.54
CA ALA A 35 -6.05 8.07 -14.76
C ALA A 35 -5.50 8.84 -15.97
N ASP A 36 -6.34 9.71 -16.53
CA ASP A 36 -5.94 10.63 -17.59
C ASP A 36 -4.72 11.47 -17.15
N GLY A 37 -3.73 11.58 -18.04
CA GLY A 37 -2.47 12.28 -17.76
C GLY A 37 -1.30 11.37 -17.35
N SER A 38 -1.56 10.11 -16.99
CA SER A 38 -0.50 9.14 -16.64
C SER A 38 0.11 8.41 -17.85
N ASN A 39 -0.33 8.72 -19.08
CA ASN A 39 -0.02 7.97 -20.31
C ASN A 39 1.46 7.90 -20.70
N TRP A 40 2.33 8.73 -20.12
CA TRP A 40 3.78 8.70 -20.38
C TRP A 40 4.60 8.02 -19.27
N VAL A 41 3.93 7.55 -18.21
CA VAL A 41 4.57 6.80 -17.13
C VAL A 41 4.74 5.35 -17.57
N THR A 42 5.97 4.89 -17.68
CA THR A 42 6.29 3.52 -18.09
C THR A 42 7.56 3.01 -17.42
N GLY A 43 7.68 1.68 -17.29
CA GLY A 43 8.86 1.01 -16.74
C GLY A 43 9.13 1.25 -15.25
N GLN A 44 8.17 1.83 -14.52
CA GLN A 44 8.36 2.17 -13.10
C GLN A 44 7.95 1.02 -12.18
N ARG A 45 8.70 0.87 -11.09
CA ARG A 45 8.29 0.09 -9.92
C ARG A 45 7.83 1.07 -8.85
N ILE A 46 6.56 0.99 -8.48
CA ILE A 46 5.98 1.84 -7.44
C ILE A 46 5.62 0.95 -6.25
N GLU A 47 6.14 1.32 -5.08
CA GLU A 47 5.86 0.61 -3.85
C GLU A 47 4.66 1.25 -3.13
N VAL A 48 3.64 0.43 -2.87
CA VAL A 48 2.41 0.84 -2.18
C VAL A 48 2.27 0.01 -0.89
N SER A 49 3.26 0.13 -0.01
CA SER A 49 3.40 -0.72 1.19
C SER A 49 3.00 -0.04 2.50
N GLY A 50 2.61 1.24 2.46
CA GLY A 50 2.39 2.03 3.68
C GLY A 50 3.67 2.36 4.45
N GLY A 51 4.84 2.24 3.80
CA GLY A 51 6.15 2.42 4.41
C GLY A 51 6.55 1.22 5.27
N MET A 52 6.34 0.01 4.75
CA MET A 52 6.72 -1.21 5.46
C MET A 52 8.25 -1.29 5.56
N MET A 53 8.78 -1.41 6.79
CA MET A 53 10.22 -1.47 7.11
C MET A 53 11.00 -0.18 6.82
N LEU A 54 10.33 0.97 6.74
CA LEU A 54 10.97 2.29 6.57
C LEU A 54 11.35 2.92 7.91
#